data_AF-A0A7V9BLD1-F1
#
_entry.id   AF-A0A7V9BLD1-F1
#
_cell.length_a   1.000
_cell.length_b   1.000
_cell.length_c   1.000
_cell.angle_alpha   90.00
_cell.angle_beta   90.00
_cell.angle_gamma   90.00
#
_symmetry.space_group_name_H-M   'P 1'
#
loop_
_entity.id
_entity.type
_entity.pdbx_description
1 polymer ?
#
loop_
_entity_poly.entity_id
_entity_poly.type
_entity_poly.pdbx_seq_one_letter_code
_entity_poly.pdbx_strand_id
1 'polypeptide(L)'
;MRDLPVVVLLFAVVLGFQITGGAYDAEFGSHPDEAAHYVTGLMVRDYVASGLPGNPMAFAETYYEHYPKVALGNWPPGFYAIQAAWTLAFSDGRASLLVLMAILTCATALVVFSGLRWELGWYAAVFGALLSPHSVSSSSTPPWSWRRSRWRCSAPWRCWPSANGWIISGRATVFFLVCWRRWRS
;
A
#
# COMPACT_ATOMS: atom_id res chain seq x y z
N MET A 1 -18.50 26.30 -0.74
CA MET A 1 -19.34 25.71 0.33
C MET A 1 -20.30 24.63 -0.16
N ARG A 2 -20.88 24.71 -1.38
CA ARG A 2 -21.80 23.69 -1.91
C ARG A 2 -21.20 22.28 -2.05
N ASP A 3 -19.87 22.17 -2.20
CA ASP A 3 -19.19 20.89 -2.44
C ASP A 3 -18.74 20.20 -1.13
N LEU A 4 -18.77 20.91 -0.01
CA LEU A 4 -18.45 20.37 1.32
C LEU A 4 -19.24 19.10 1.68
N PRO A 5 -20.58 19.04 1.49
CA PRO A 5 -21.33 17.81 1.76
C PRO A 5 -20.89 16.64 0.88
N VAL A 6 -20.46 16.89 -0.37
CA VAL A 6 -19.96 15.83 -1.26
C VAL A 6 -18.62 15.31 -0.75
N VAL A 7 -17.71 16.19 -0.34
CA VAL A 7 -16.43 15.81 0.27
C VAL A 7 -16.65 14.94 1.50
N VAL A 8 -17.52 15.39 2.41
CA VAL A 8 -17.82 14.65 3.65
C VAL A 8 -18.46 13.30 3.34
N LEU A 9 -19.39 13.24 2.37
CA LEU A 9 -20.02 12.00 1.94
C LEU A 9 -18.99 11.02 1.36
N LEU A 10 -18.13 11.47 0.44
CA LEU A 10 -17.10 10.63 -0.17
C LEU A 10 -16.13 10.09 0.88
N PHE A 11 -15.68 10.95 1.80
CA PHE A 11 -14.80 10.54 2.87
C PHE A 11 -15.46 9.52 3.80
N ALA A 12 -16.72 9.74 4.19
CA ALA A 12 -17.49 8.79 5.00
C ALA A 12 -17.68 7.43 4.31
N VAL A 13 -17.94 7.43 2.99
CA VAL A 13 -18.06 6.19 2.20
C VAL A 13 -16.73 5.43 2.16
N VAL A 14 -15.62 6.13 1.92
CA VAL A 14 -14.28 5.51 1.90
C VAL A 14 -13.93 4.91 3.26
N LEU A 15 -14.17 5.64 4.36
CA LEU A 15 -13.97 5.09 5.71
C LEU A 15 -14.88 3.90 5.98
N GLY A 16 -16.15 3.98 5.56
CA GLY A 16 -17.10 2.88 5.64
C GLY A 16 -16.55 1.62 4.97
N PHE A 17 -16.02 1.72 3.74
CA PHE A 17 -15.40 0.59 3.06
C PHE A 17 -14.18 0.03 3.79
N GLN A 18 -13.30 0.88 4.34
CA GLN A 18 -12.16 0.41 5.11
C GLN A 18 -12.57 -0.36 6.37
N ILE A 19 -13.58 0.14 7.09
CA ILE A 19 -14.09 -0.50 8.31
C ILE A 19 -14.79 -1.81 7.98
N THR A 20 -15.71 -1.81 7.01
CA THR A 20 -16.44 -3.04 6.62
C THR A 20 -15.54 -4.08 5.97
N GLY A 21 -14.46 -3.64 5.32
CA GLY A 21 -13.43 -4.51 4.74
C GLY A 21 -12.46 -5.10 5.76
N GLY A 22 -12.55 -4.71 7.04
CA GLY A 22 -11.65 -5.18 8.10
C GLY A 22 -10.21 -4.66 7.93
N ALA A 23 -10.01 -3.53 7.24
CA ALA A 23 -8.69 -2.99 6.94
C ALA A 23 -7.88 -2.66 8.20
N TYR A 24 -8.56 -2.34 9.31
CA TYR A 24 -7.95 -2.04 10.61
C TYR A 24 -7.59 -3.28 11.43
N ASP A 25 -8.09 -4.46 11.06
CA ASP A 25 -7.76 -5.75 11.69
C ASP A 25 -6.80 -6.61 10.84
N ALA A 26 -6.70 -6.35 9.53
CA ALA A 26 -5.84 -7.08 8.60
C ALA A 26 -4.35 -6.66 8.63
N GLU A 27 -3.45 -7.54 9.05
CA GLU A 27 -1.99 -7.30 8.97
C GLU A 27 -1.48 -7.08 7.54
N PHE A 28 -0.27 -6.52 7.41
CA PHE A 28 0.42 -6.40 6.12
C PHE A 28 0.64 -7.79 5.50
N GLY A 29 -0.19 -8.14 4.52
CA GLY A 29 -0.28 -9.52 4.06
C GLY A 29 -1.33 -9.75 2.99
N SER A 30 -2.20 -8.77 2.70
CA SER A 30 -3.13 -8.85 1.56
C SER A 30 -2.43 -8.62 0.23
N HIS A 31 -1.37 -7.82 0.19
CA HIS A 31 -0.51 -7.65 -0.97
C HIS A 31 0.98 -7.74 -0.59
N PRO A 32 1.81 -8.38 -1.44
CA PRO A 32 3.23 -8.61 -1.13
C PRO A 32 4.03 -7.31 -0.96
N ASP A 33 3.56 -6.21 -1.56
CA ASP A 33 4.25 -4.92 -1.56
C ASP A 33 3.82 -3.98 -0.41
N GLU A 34 2.75 -4.30 0.31
CA GLU A 34 2.21 -3.43 1.39
C GLU A 34 3.25 -3.19 2.49
N ALA A 35 3.88 -4.27 2.96
CA ALA A 35 4.93 -4.20 3.96
C ALA A 35 6.15 -3.42 3.45
N ALA A 36 6.47 -3.56 2.15
CA ALA A 36 7.61 -2.88 1.56
C ALA A 36 7.38 -1.37 1.49
N HIS A 37 6.18 -0.94 1.10
CA HIS A 37 5.81 0.47 1.12
C HIS A 37 5.81 1.05 2.53
N TYR A 38 5.25 0.32 3.49
CA TYR A 38 5.21 0.72 4.90
C TYR A 38 6.63 0.97 5.45
N VAL A 39 7.50 -0.04 5.36
CA VAL A 39 8.86 0.00 5.91
C VAL A 39 9.72 1.06 5.21
N THR A 40 9.59 1.22 3.90
CA THR A 40 10.34 2.23 3.14
C THR A 40 9.92 3.65 3.53
N GLY A 41 8.62 3.89 3.74
CA GLY A 41 8.13 5.18 4.24
C GLY A 41 8.65 5.52 5.64
N LEU A 42 8.70 4.53 6.54
CA LEU A 42 9.28 4.72 7.87
C LEU A 42 10.78 5.02 7.83
N MET A 43 11.53 4.34 6.95
CA MET A 43 12.94 4.64 6.75
C MET A 43 13.15 6.11 6.31
N VAL A 44 12.33 6.60 5.37
CA VAL A 44 12.40 8.02 4.94
C VAL A 44 12.04 8.96 6.07
N ARG A 45 11.00 8.65 6.84
CA ARG A 45 10.60 9.42 8.03
C ARG A 45 11.74 9.49 9.04
N ASP A 46 12.35 8.37 9.40
CA ASP A 46 13.40 8.30 10.41
C ASP A 46 14.70 8.99 9.92
N TYR A 47 14.99 8.92 8.63
CA TYR A 47 16.08 9.71 8.02
C TYR A 47 15.84 11.22 8.15
N VAL A 48 14.60 11.68 7.96
CA VAL A 48 14.25 13.10 8.14
C VAL A 48 14.24 13.48 9.63
N ALA A 49 13.66 12.65 10.49
CA ALA A 49 13.55 12.88 11.93
C ALA A 49 14.93 12.91 12.62
N SER A 50 15.90 12.17 12.11
CA SER A 50 17.29 12.19 12.57
C SER A 50 18.10 13.39 12.05
N GLY A 51 17.46 14.32 11.34
CA GLY A 51 18.10 15.55 10.86
C GLY A 51 18.89 15.37 9.56
N LEU A 52 18.51 14.40 8.72
CA LEU A 52 19.18 14.09 7.45
C LEU A 52 20.67 13.73 7.64
N PRO A 53 20.97 12.63 8.37
CA PRO A 53 22.34 12.25 8.71
C PRO A 53 23.11 11.79 7.46
N GLY A 54 23.76 12.73 6.79
CA GLY A 54 24.75 12.47 5.74
C GLY A 54 24.19 11.79 4.49
N ASN A 55 24.75 10.62 4.14
CA ASN A 55 24.42 9.94 2.89
C ASN A 55 23.14 9.09 3.05
N PRO A 56 22.07 9.36 2.28
CA PRO A 56 20.80 8.64 2.41
C PRO A 56 20.91 7.16 2.03
N MET A 57 21.83 6.79 1.13
CA MET A 57 22.03 5.38 0.75
C MET A 57 22.66 4.59 1.88
N ALA A 58 23.66 5.16 2.57
CA ALA A 58 24.28 4.50 3.73
C ALA A 58 23.28 4.31 4.89
N PHE A 59 22.39 5.28 5.08
CA PHE A 59 21.28 5.14 6.03
C PHE A 59 20.33 4.00 5.63
N ALA A 60 19.95 3.94 4.35
CA ALA A 60 19.07 2.89 3.84
C ALA A 60 19.68 1.49 3.96
N GLU A 61 20.98 1.34 3.70
CA GLU A 61 21.71 0.08 3.87
C GLU A 61 21.66 -0.39 5.33
N THR A 62 21.99 0.50 6.27
CA THR A 62 21.93 0.22 7.71
C THR A 62 20.50 -0.13 8.17
N TYR A 63 19.51 0.58 7.64
CA TYR A 63 18.10 0.32 7.94
C TYR A 63 17.64 -1.04 7.38
N TYR A 64 18.11 -1.42 6.19
CA TYR A 64 17.80 -2.70 5.56
C TYR A 64 18.30 -3.90 6.39
N GLU A 65 19.45 -3.77 7.07
CA GLU A 65 19.97 -4.81 7.96
C GLU A 65 18.99 -5.15 9.10
N HIS A 66 18.22 -4.16 9.56
CA HIS A 66 17.23 -4.34 10.62
C HIS A 66 15.86 -4.73 10.07
N TYR A 67 15.50 -4.21 8.89
CA TYR A 67 14.21 -4.42 8.25
C TYR A 67 14.38 -4.81 6.77
N PRO A 68 14.47 -6.11 6.43
CA PRO A 68 14.83 -6.60 5.09
C PRO A 68 13.70 -6.46 4.04
N LYS A 69 12.89 -5.40 4.13
CA LYS A 69 11.76 -5.09 3.25
C LYS A 69 11.78 -3.66 2.70
N VAL A 70 12.88 -2.94 2.87
CA VAL A 70 13.05 -1.64 2.19
C VAL A 70 13.15 -1.86 0.68
N ALA A 71 12.29 -1.17 -0.08
CA ALA A 71 12.16 -1.30 -1.53
C ALA A 71 12.37 0.05 -2.24
N LEU A 72 13.54 0.65 -2.05
CA LEU A 72 13.95 1.86 -2.74
C LEU A 72 14.16 1.58 -4.24
N GLY A 73 13.71 2.51 -5.09
CA GLY A 73 13.87 2.43 -6.54
C GLY A 73 12.91 1.50 -7.27
N ASN A 74 12.14 0.65 -6.57
CA ASN A 74 11.13 -0.20 -7.20
C ASN A 74 9.83 0.55 -7.54
N TRP A 75 9.54 1.62 -6.79
CA TRP A 75 8.31 2.40 -6.91
C TRP A 75 8.60 3.92 -6.88
N PRO A 76 7.71 4.76 -7.44
CA PRO A 76 7.89 6.21 -7.44
C PRO A 76 8.07 6.77 -6.01
N PRO A 77 9.10 7.60 -5.76
CA PRO A 77 9.45 8.04 -4.40
C PRO A 77 8.43 9.02 -3.79
N GLY A 78 7.56 9.63 -4.61
CA GLY A 78 6.59 10.62 -4.15
C GLY A 78 5.65 10.10 -3.06
N PHE A 79 5.26 8.82 -3.15
CA PHE A 79 4.42 8.22 -2.12
C PHE A 79 5.13 8.15 -0.77
N TYR A 80 6.42 7.77 -0.74
CA TYR A 80 7.21 7.71 0.49
C TYR A 80 7.43 9.08 1.12
N ALA A 81 7.59 10.13 0.31
CA ALA A 81 7.70 11.49 0.81
C ALA A 81 6.40 11.94 1.50
N ILE A 82 5.23 11.67 0.91
CA ILE A 82 3.93 11.98 1.50
C ILE A 82 3.72 11.17 2.78
N GLN A 83 4.03 9.88 2.75
CA GLN A 83 3.92 8.99 3.90
C GLN A 83 4.83 9.43 5.06
N ALA A 84 6.07 9.80 4.76
CA ALA A 84 7.01 10.31 5.75
C ALA A 84 6.52 11.64 6.34
N ALA A 85 6.08 12.59 5.50
CA ALA A 85 5.54 13.87 5.96
C ALA A 85 4.33 13.68 6.89
N TRP A 86 3.42 12.76 6.54
CA TRP A 86 2.27 12.42 7.37
C TRP A 86 2.68 11.81 8.71
N THR A 87 3.58 10.82 8.70
CA THR A 87 4.03 10.10 9.92
C THR A 87 5.04 10.88 10.76
N LEU A 88 5.55 12.02 10.27
CA LEU A 88 6.24 13.02 11.08
C LEU A 88 5.26 13.90 11.84
N ALA A 89 4.14 14.29 11.22
CA ALA A 89 3.12 15.13 11.84
C ALA A 89 2.15 14.35 12.74
N PHE A 90 1.87 13.10 12.37
CA PHE A 90 0.96 12.19 13.04
C PHE A 90 1.72 10.92 13.49
N SER A 91 1.02 9.96 14.08
CA SER A 91 1.61 8.66 14.44
C SER A 91 2.04 7.87 13.20
N ASP A 92 3.10 7.08 13.37
CA ASP A 92 3.61 6.07 12.43
C ASP A 92 2.80 4.76 12.41
N GLY A 93 1.77 4.63 13.27
CA GLY A 93 0.94 3.43 13.35
C GLY A 93 0.13 3.14 12.08
N ARG A 94 -0.18 1.87 11.85
CA ARG A 94 -0.95 1.40 10.69
C ARG A 94 -2.29 2.10 10.51
N ALA A 95 -3.03 2.33 11.61
CA ALA A 95 -4.30 3.05 11.57
C ALA A 95 -4.16 4.48 11.02
N SER A 96 -3.07 5.18 11.38
CA SER A 96 -2.75 6.52 10.87
C SER A 96 -2.55 6.51 9.35
N LEU A 97 -1.85 5.50 8.84
CA LEU A 97 -1.64 5.35 7.40
C LEU A 97 -2.88 4.92 6.64
N LEU A 98 -3.77 4.13 7.24
CA LEU A 98 -5.07 3.82 6.65
C LEU A 98 -5.92 5.09 6.48
N VAL A 99 -5.85 6.02 7.44
CA VAL A 99 -6.46 7.34 7.32
C VAL A 99 -5.80 8.15 6.19
N LEU A 100 -4.47 8.15 6.07
CA LEU A 100 -3.79 8.77 4.94
C LEU A 100 -4.29 8.19 3.60
N MET A 101 -4.43 6.87 3.49
CA MET A 101 -4.96 6.21 2.29
C MET A 101 -6.42 6.60 2.02
N ALA A 102 -7.23 6.79 3.07
CA ALA A 102 -8.60 7.28 2.94
C ALA A 102 -8.63 8.71 2.38
N ILE A 103 -7.74 9.58 2.85
CA ILE A 103 -7.61 10.96 2.36
C ILE A 103 -7.19 10.98 0.90
N LEU A 104 -6.17 10.20 0.52
CA LEU A 104 -5.70 10.13 -0.87
C LEU A 104 -6.78 9.58 -1.82
N THR A 105 -7.54 8.58 -1.38
CA THR A 105 -8.66 8.02 -2.15
C THR A 105 -9.83 9.00 -2.26
N CYS A 106 -10.11 9.75 -1.19
CA CYS A 106 -11.10 10.83 -1.25
C CYS A 106 -10.64 11.94 -2.20
N ALA A 107 -9.35 12.30 -2.19
CA ALA A 107 -8.80 13.31 -3.09
C ALA A 107 -8.92 12.89 -4.56
N THR A 108 -8.62 11.63 -4.90
CA THR A 108 -8.81 11.14 -6.28
C THR A 108 -10.27 11.12 -6.69
N ALA A 109 -11.19 10.69 -5.80
CA ALA A 109 -12.63 10.77 -6.04
C ALA A 109 -13.12 12.21 -6.27
N LEU A 110 -12.53 13.19 -5.56
CA LEU A 110 -12.83 14.61 -5.76
C LEU A 110 -12.31 15.16 -7.08
N VAL A 111 -11.14 14.70 -7.54
CA VAL A 111 -10.64 15.04 -8.89
C VAL A 111 -11.58 14.50 -9.96
N VAL A 112 -12.04 13.25 -9.81
CA VAL A 112 -13.05 12.64 -10.71
C VAL A 112 -14.35 13.42 -10.67
N PHE A 113 -14.87 13.75 -9.48
CA PHE A 113 -16.05 14.61 -9.32
C PHE A 113 -15.89 15.95 -10.04
N SER A 114 -14.72 16.58 -9.89
CA SER A 114 -14.42 17.90 -10.45
C SER A 114 -14.30 17.90 -11.97
N GLY A 115 -13.85 16.80 -12.57
CA GLY A 115 -13.88 16.59 -14.01
C GLY A 115 -15.30 16.32 -14.52
N LEU A 116 -16.02 15.37 -13.89
CA LEU A 116 -17.36 14.98 -14.31
C LEU A 116 -18.39 16.11 -14.18
N ARG A 117 -18.27 16.96 -13.16
CA ARG A 117 -19.20 18.10 -12.97
C ARG A 117 -19.12 19.09 -14.13
N TRP A 118 -17.97 19.18 -14.79
CA TRP A 118 -17.74 20.12 -15.89
C TRP A 118 -18.43 19.65 -17.17
N GLU A 119 -18.56 18.33 -17.35
CA GLU A 119 -19.08 17.71 -18.58
C GLU A 119 -20.54 17.25 -18.48
N LEU A 120 -20.94 16.66 -17.35
CA LEU A 120 -22.20 15.88 -17.21
C LEU A 120 -23.17 16.46 -16.18
N GLY A 121 -22.77 17.56 -15.52
CA GLY A 121 -23.55 18.19 -14.47
C GLY A 121 -23.43 17.52 -13.10
N TRP A 122 -24.04 18.15 -12.10
CA TRP A 122 -23.80 17.86 -10.68
C TRP A 122 -24.16 16.43 -10.26
N TYR A 123 -25.36 15.95 -10.61
CA TYR A 123 -25.85 14.65 -10.14
C TYR A 123 -25.05 13.48 -10.74
N ALA A 124 -24.77 13.53 -12.05
CA ALA A 124 -23.95 12.51 -12.71
C ALA A 124 -22.52 12.46 -12.14
N ALA A 125 -21.96 13.61 -11.78
CA ALA A 125 -20.65 13.69 -11.15
C ALA A 125 -20.61 13.04 -9.76
N VAL A 126 -21.63 13.24 -8.92
CA VAL A 126 -21.72 12.59 -7.59
C VAL A 126 -21.78 11.06 -7.75
N PHE A 127 -22.62 10.56 -8.66
CA PHE A 127 -22.71 9.11 -8.90
C PHE A 127 -21.39 8.52 -9.42
N GLY A 128 -20.72 9.19 -10.36
CA GLY A 128 -19.44 8.72 -10.89
C GLY A 128 -18.32 8.69 -9.83
N ALA A 129 -18.25 9.72 -8.98
CA ALA A 129 -17.26 9.80 -7.91
C ALA A 129 -17.51 8.78 -6.77
N LEU A 130 -18.77 8.41 -6.52
CA LEU A 130 -19.10 7.36 -5.54
C LEU A 130 -18.74 5.95 -6.05
N LEU A 131 -18.80 5.72 -7.36
CA LEU A 131 -18.48 4.42 -7.96
C LEU A 131 -16.98 4.17 -8.10
N SER A 132 -16.16 5.23 -8.22
CA SER A 132 -14.73 5.08 -8.46
C SER A 132 -13.99 4.28 -7.37
N PRO A 133 -14.20 4.47 -6.05
CA PRO A 133 -13.49 3.71 -5.03
C PRO A 133 -13.84 2.21 -5.07
N HIS A 134 -15.08 1.87 -5.42
CA HIS A 134 -15.51 0.47 -5.56
C HIS A 134 -14.78 -0.23 -6.71
N SER A 135 -14.66 0.43 -7.87
CA SER A 135 -13.97 -0.14 -9.04
C SER A 135 -12.48 -0.45 -8.79
N VAL A 136 -11.82 0.32 -7.92
CA VAL A 136 -10.43 0.07 -7.51
C VAL A 136 -10.31 -1.14 -6.60
N SER A 137 -11.30 -1.40 -5.73
CA SER A 137 -11.26 -2.55 -4.82
C SER A 137 -11.43 -3.89 -5.53
N SER A 138 -12.10 -3.93 -6.69
CA SER A 138 -12.33 -5.17 -7.44
C SER A 138 -11.12 -5.71 -8.19
N SER A 139 -10.06 -4.92 -8.40
CA SER A 139 -8.86 -5.36 -9.10
C SER A 139 -7.82 -6.03 -8.19
N SER A 140 -8.01 -5.96 -6.88
CA SER A 140 -7.03 -6.39 -5.88
C SER A 140 -7.37 -7.73 -5.22
N THR A 141 -8.39 -8.46 -5.67
CA THR A 141 -8.60 -9.85 -5.23
C THR A 141 -7.62 -10.79 -5.91
N PRO A 142 -6.62 -11.34 -5.22
CA PRO A 142 -5.95 -12.51 -5.75
C PRO A 142 -6.95 -13.68 -5.85
N PRO A 143 -6.80 -14.61 -6.82
CA PRO A 143 -7.74 -15.71 -7.02
C PRO A 143 -7.84 -16.70 -5.85
N TRP A 144 -6.98 -16.59 -4.83
CA TRP A 144 -7.03 -17.41 -3.62
C TRP A 144 -7.86 -16.72 -2.53
N SER A 145 -9.18 -16.80 -2.63
CA SER A 145 -10.01 -16.54 -1.45
C SER A 145 -9.73 -17.63 -0.39
N TRP A 146 -9.13 -17.27 0.74
CA TRP A 146 -9.12 -18.12 1.93
C TRP A 146 -10.55 -18.24 2.46
N ARG A 147 -11.31 -19.15 1.87
CA ARG A 147 -12.40 -19.81 2.59
C ARG A 147 -11.76 -20.42 3.83
N ARG A 148 -12.19 -19.99 5.03
CA ARG A 148 -11.80 -20.58 6.33
C ARG A 148 -12.26 -22.04 6.37
N SER A 149 -11.62 -22.95 5.64
CA SER A 149 -11.72 -24.37 5.91
C SER A 149 -10.90 -24.61 7.16
N ARG A 150 -11.60 -24.93 8.26
CA ARG A 150 -11.04 -25.44 9.51
C ARG A 150 -9.85 -26.34 9.21
N TRP A 151 -8.65 -25.87 9.51
CA TRP A 151 -7.49 -26.73 9.64
C TRP A 151 -7.76 -27.63 10.86
N ARG A 152 -8.18 -28.88 10.62
CA ARG A 152 -8.05 -29.94 11.61
C ARG A 152 -6.56 -30.24 11.70
N CYS A 153 -5.90 -29.72 12.73
CA CYS A 153 -4.58 -30.18 13.12
C CYS A 153 -4.71 -31.59 13.69
N SER A 154 -4.16 -32.58 12.99
CA SER A 154 -3.87 -33.89 13.54
C SER A 154 -2.34 -34.07 13.53
N ALA A 155 -1.72 -33.81 14.69
CA ALA A 155 -0.32 -34.12 15.06
C ALA A 155 0.81 -33.30 14.38
N PRO A 156 1.98 -33.11 15.04
CA PRO A 156 2.65 -31.81 15.02
C PRO A 156 3.86 -31.62 14.07
N TRP A 157 4.28 -32.58 13.25
CA TRP A 157 5.54 -32.41 12.48
C TRP A 157 5.54 -33.10 11.13
N ARG A 158 4.83 -32.54 10.15
CA ARG A 158 5.11 -32.61 8.68
C ARG A 158 3.93 -32.05 7.90
N CYS A 159 4.07 -30.83 7.36
CA CYS A 159 3.29 -30.39 6.20
C CYS A 159 4.29 -30.17 5.06
N TRP A 160 4.36 -31.14 4.14
CA TRP A 160 4.94 -30.95 2.80
C TRP A 160 3.79 -30.59 1.84
N PRO A 161 3.94 -29.61 0.94
CA PRO A 161 3.00 -29.41 -0.14
C PRO A 161 3.09 -30.62 -1.08
N SER A 162 1.99 -31.37 -1.21
CA SER A 162 1.87 -32.39 -2.26
C SER A 162 1.85 -31.70 -3.62
N ALA A 163 2.77 -32.13 -4.46
CA ALA A 163 2.93 -31.79 -5.86
C ALA A 163 1.61 -31.52 -6.60
N ASN A 164 1.49 -30.30 -7.14
CA ASN A 164 1.03 -30.04 -8.50
C ASN A 164 1.56 -28.67 -8.94
N GLY A 165 2.77 -28.72 -9.51
CA GLY A 165 3.44 -27.81 -10.42
C GLY A 165 3.09 -26.32 -10.42
N TRP A 166 4.02 -25.50 -9.90
CA TRP A 166 4.88 -24.69 -10.76
C TRP A 166 6.30 -24.69 -10.17
N ILE A 167 7.20 -25.27 -10.94
CA ILE A 167 8.65 -25.26 -10.71
C ILE A 167 9.09 -23.80 -10.73
N ILE A 168 9.51 -23.28 -9.57
CA ILE A 168 10.39 -22.13 -9.50
C ILE A 168 11.72 -22.60 -10.10
N SER A 169 11.85 -22.43 -11.42
CA SER A 169 13.14 -22.64 -12.07
C SER A 169 14.09 -21.57 -11.53
N GLY A 170 15.20 -22.02 -10.96
CA GLY A 170 16.22 -21.20 -10.29
C GLY A 170 16.96 -20.26 -11.23
N ARG A 171 16.31 -19.16 -11.64
CA ARG A 171 16.93 -18.06 -12.40
C ARG A 171 16.57 -16.65 -11.90
N ALA A 172 15.87 -16.50 -10.77
CA ALA A 172 15.60 -15.18 -10.19
C ALA A 172 16.80 -14.60 -9.42
N THR A 173 17.75 -15.43 -8.97
CA THR A 173 18.96 -14.97 -8.27
C THR A 173 19.99 -14.32 -9.22
N VAL A 174 19.89 -14.56 -10.53
CA VAL A 174 20.86 -14.05 -11.52
C VAL A 174 20.50 -12.65 -12.02
N PHE A 175 19.21 -12.25 -11.98
CA PHE A 175 18.80 -10.94 -12.52
C PHE A 175 19.27 -9.76 -11.65
N PHE A 176 19.25 -9.91 -10.32
CA PHE A 176 19.76 -8.89 -9.40
C PHE A 176 21.30 -8.75 -9.46
N LEU A 177 22.03 -9.86 -9.64
CA LEU A 177 23.49 -9.83 -9.77
C LEU A 177 23.98 -9.25 -11.11
N VAL A 178 23.22 -9.44 -12.20
CA VAL A 178 23.57 -8.89 -13.52
C VAL A 178 23.34 -7.38 -13.58
N CYS A 179 22.32 -6.84 -12.90
CA CYS A 179 22.10 -5.40 -12.83
C CYS A 179 23.12 -4.70 -11.91
N TRP A 180 23.51 -5.35 -10.80
CA TRP A 180 24.55 -4.84 -9.89
C TRP A 180 25.94 -4.74 -10.55
N ARG A 181 26.29 -5.69 -11.42
CA ARG A 181 27.63 -5.72 -12.05
C ARG A 181 27.83 -4.71 -13.18
N ARG A 182 26.75 -4.12 -13.72
CA ARG A 182 26.81 -3.11 -14.80
C ARG A 182 26.78 -1.66 -14.30
N TRP A 183 26.61 -1.46 -12.99
CA TRP A 183 26.65 -0.14 -12.35
C TRP A 183 28.01 0.17 -11.66
N ARG A 184 28.98 -0.75 -11.77
CA ARG A 184 30.35 -0.62 -11.25
C ARG A 184 31.42 -0.49 -12.35
N SER A 185 31.03 -0.21 -13.59
CA SER A 185 31.92 0.02 -14.74
C SER A 185 31.68 1.38 -15.34
#